data_AF-A0A1F9QGD3-F1
#
_entry.id   AF-A0A1F9QGD3-F1
#
_cell.length_a   1.000
_cell.length_b   1.000
_cell.length_c   1.000
_cell.angle_alpha   90.00
_cell.angle_beta   90.00
_cell.angle_gamma   90.00
#
_symmetry.space_group_name_H-M   'P 1'
#
loop_
_entity.id
_entity.type
_entity.pdbx_description
1 polymer ?
#
loop_
_entity_poly.entity_id
_entity_poly.type
_entity_poly.pdbx_seq_one_letter_code
_entity_poly.pdbx_strand_id
1 'polypeptide(L)'
;MNWDIKSWMCGGFRATREDGEMVFIYKRPDWGTGLAGLRRFYELRSRGVLVGRISAESSWRPLVTAQWLGETDRRLNEADLLEITAALKL
;
A
#
# COMPACT_ATOMS: atom_id res chain seq x y z
N MET A 1 -11.86 -8.01 7.59
CA MET A 1 -10.89 -8.46 8.62
C MET A 1 -10.07 -7.24 9.04
N ASN A 2 -9.23 -7.31 10.08
CA ASN A 2 -8.51 -6.12 10.56
C ASN A 2 -7.00 -6.29 10.40
N TRP A 3 -6.37 -5.39 9.65
CA TRP A 3 -4.92 -5.34 9.49
C TRP A 3 -4.30 -4.48 10.59
N ASP A 4 -3.34 -5.04 11.34
CA ASP A 4 -2.53 -4.28 12.29
C ASP A 4 -1.41 -3.56 11.52
N ILE A 5 -1.50 -2.23 11.44
CA ILE A 5 -0.53 -1.39 10.74
C ILE A 5 0.39 -0.70 11.74
N LYS A 6 1.69 -0.98 11.62
CA LYS A 6 2.74 -0.36 12.43
C LYS A 6 3.70 0.41 11.54
N SER A 7 4.17 1.56 12.02
CA SER A 7 5.22 2.31 11.32
C SER A 7 6.49 1.48 11.22
N TRP A 8 7.17 1.57 10.08
CA TRP A 8 8.37 0.80 9.80
C TRP A 8 9.27 1.57 8.85
N MET A 9 10.46 1.98 9.35
CA MET A 9 11.57 2.62 8.63
C MET A 9 11.22 3.71 7.59
N CYS A 10 11.77 4.92 7.77
CA CYS A 10 11.73 5.98 6.75
C CYS A 10 10.33 6.32 6.19
N GLY A 11 9.29 6.23 7.03
CA GLY A 11 7.91 6.56 6.65
C GLY A 11 7.17 5.45 5.89
N GLY A 12 7.72 4.23 5.87
CA GLY A 12 7.00 3.02 5.49
C GLY A 12 6.15 2.47 6.64
N PHE A 13 5.39 1.41 6.31
CA PHE A 13 4.54 0.70 7.25
C PHE A 13 4.68 -0.81 7.06
N ARG A 14 4.35 -1.56 8.11
CA ARG A 14 4.17 -3.00 8.06
C ARG A 14 2.73 -3.30 8.46
N ALA A 15 1.98 -3.94 7.57
CA ALA A 15 0.65 -4.44 7.82
C ALA A 15 0.73 -5.94 8.10
N THR A 16 0.15 -6.37 9.22
CA THR A 16 0.09 -7.79 9.61
C THR A 16 -1.35 -8.23 9.87
N ARG A 17 -1.70 -9.42 9.40
CA ARG A 17 -3.02 -10.03 9.59
C ARG A 17 -2.93 -11.18 10.60
N GLU A 18 -4.05 -11.52 11.23
CA GLU A 18 -4.12 -12.54 12.30
C GLU A 18 -3.67 -13.94 11.85
N ASP A 19 -3.75 -14.25 10.56
CA ASP A 19 -3.28 -15.51 9.97
C ASP A 19 -1.76 -15.57 9.72
N GLY A 20 -1.03 -14.53 10.13
CA GLY A 20 0.41 -14.41 9.96
C GLY A 20 0.84 -13.86 8.61
N GLU A 21 -0.09 -13.48 7.73
CA GLU A 21 0.28 -12.78 6.50
C GLU A 21 0.80 -11.37 6.80
N MET A 22 1.83 -10.98 6.05
CA MET A 22 2.52 -9.72 6.23
C MET A 22 2.72 -9.00 4.89
N VAL A 23 2.47 -7.70 4.90
CA VAL A 23 2.68 -6.81 3.77
C VAL A 23 3.51 -5.61 4.22
N PHE A 24 4.59 -5.34 3.50
CA PHE A 24 5.45 -4.19 3.71
C PHE A 24 5.05 -3.08 2.74
N ILE A 25 4.78 -1.90 3.28
CA ILE A 25 4.27 -0.74 2.57
C ILE A 25 5.39 0.28 2.53
N TYR A 26 6.00 0.46 1.35
CA TYR A 26 7.12 1.35 1.15
C TYR A 26 6.64 2.68 0.62
N LYS A 27 6.88 3.76 1.37
CA LYS A 27 6.70 5.11 0.84
C LYS A 27 7.77 5.35 -0.23
N ARG A 28 7.33 5.65 -1.44
CA ARG A 28 8.22 5.99 -2.54
C ARG A 28 8.40 7.52 -2.59
N PRO A 29 9.61 8.00 -2.94
CA PRO A 29 9.84 9.42 -3.17
C PRO A 29 8.98 9.91 -4.35
N ASP A 30 8.65 11.19 -4.30
CA ASP A 30 7.86 11.93 -5.30
C ASP A 30 8.67 12.29 -6.56
N TRP A 31 9.98 12.05 -6.56
CA TRP A 31 10.87 12.24 -7.69
C TRP A 31 11.31 10.88 -8.28
N GLY A 32 11.21 10.70 -9.60
CA GLY A 32 11.92 9.65 -10.34
C GLY A 32 11.12 8.53 -11.03
N THR A 33 9.78 8.52 -11.02
CA THR A 33 8.99 7.42 -11.63
C THR A 33 7.93 7.84 -12.67
N GLY A 34 7.97 9.08 -13.16
CA GLY A 34 6.96 9.58 -14.12
C GLY A 34 5.57 9.83 -13.50
N LEU A 35 5.45 9.74 -12.16
CA LEU A 35 4.25 10.00 -11.39
C LEU A 35 4.29 11.38 -10.70
N ALA A 36 4.82 12.38 -11.40
CA ALA A 36 4.91 13.75 -10.91
C ALA A 36 3.50 14.31 -10.64
N GLY A 37 3.24 14.71 -9.39
CA GLY A 37 1.94 15.25 -8.94
C GLY A 37 1.22 14.41 -7.87
N LEU A 38 1.68 13.18 -7.59
CA LEU A 38 1.18 12.39 -6.46
C LEU A 38 1.88 12.81 -5.17
N ARG A 39 1.11 13.22 -4.15
CA ARG A 39 1.66 13.66 -2.85
C ARG A 39 2.15 12.47 -2.03
N ARG A 40 1.52 11.31 -2.19
CA ARG A 40 1.85 10.09 -1.46
C ARG A 40 1.73 8.90 -2.41
N PHE A 41 2.82 8.18 -2.59
CA PHE A 41 2.87 6.96 -3.39
C PHE A 41 3.49 5.84 -2.54
N TYR A 42 2.81 4.70 -2.48
CA TYR A 42 3.21 3.54 -1.71
C TYR A 42 3.23 2.29 -2.56
N GLU A 43 4.27 1.47 -2.40
CA GLU A 43 4.34 0.13 -2.96
C GLU A 43 4.15 -0.90 -1.87
N LEU A 44 3.25 -1.84 -2.11
CA LEU A 44 2.96 -2.93 -1.19
C LEU A 44 3.68 -4.18 -1.69
N ARG A 45 4.50 -4.75 -0.82
CA ARG A 45 5.24 -5.97 -1.11
C ARG A 45 4.95 -7.05 -0.09
N SER A 46 4.69 -8.25 -0.57
CA SER A 46 4.61 -9.45 0.25
C SER A 46 5.69 -10.44 -0.19
N ARG A 47 6.48 -10.92 0.76
CA ARG A 47 7.59 -11.88 0.52
C ARG A 47 8.52 -11.45 -0.64
N GLY A 48 8.81 -10.15 -0.73
CA GLY A 48 9.67 -9.56 -1.77
C GLY A 48 8.98 -9.19 -3.09
N VAL A 49 7.77 -9.69 -3.35
CA VAL A 49 7.03 -9.45 -4.60
C VAL A 49 6.10 -8.24 -4.45
N LEU A 50 6.02 -7.40 -5.50
CA LEU A 50 5.06 -6.29 -5.58
C LEU A 50 3.64 -6.86 -5.76
N VAL A 51 2.76 -6.57 -4.79
CA VAL A 51 1.36 -7.03 -4.81
C VAL A 51 0.38 -5.92 -5.12
N GLY A 52 0.75 -4.66 -4.85
CA GLY A 52 -0.12 -3.54 -5.14
C GLY A 52 0.54 -2.19 -4.94
N ARG A 53 -0.21 -1.14 -5.29
CA ARG A 53 0.19 0.25 -5.15
C ARG A 53 -0.94 1.06 -4.53
N ILE A 54 -0.58 2.05 -3.73
CA ILE A 54 -1.51 3.05 -3.23
C ILE A 54 -0.98 4.44 -3.59
N SER A 55 -1.81 5.25 -4.24
CA SER A 55 -1.49 6.63 -4.58
C SER A 55 -2.55 7.58 -4.03
N ALA A 56 -2.10 8.75 -3.57
CA ALA A 56 -2.98 9.87 -3.23
C ALA A 56 -2.60 11.10 -4.05
N GLU A 57 -3.58 11.62 -4.79
CA GLU A 57 -3.42 12.82 -5.59
C GLU A 57 -3.38 14.09 -4.73
N SER A 58 -2.67 15.11 -5.23
CA SER A 58 -2.63 16.43 -4.59
C SER A 58 -3.76 17.32 -5.11
N SER A 59 -4.99 17.02 -4.73
CA SER A 59 -6.17 17.83 -5.08
C SER A 59 -6.92 18.32 -3.82
N TRP A 60 -7.82 19.29 -4.00
CA TRP A 60 -8.66 19.83 -2.91
C TRP A 60 -9.53 18.77 -2.22
N ARG A 61 -9.82 17.67 -2.93
CA ARG A 61 -10.43 16.46 -2.40
C ARG A 61 -9.55 15.26 -2.76
N PRO A 62 -8.63 14.85 -1.86
CA PRO A 62 -7.65 13.81 -2.15
C PRO A 62 -8.32 12.53 -2.65
N LEU A 63 -7.99 12.10 -3.87
CA LEU A 63 -8.41 10.82 -4.39
C LEU A 63 -7.34 9.80 -4.03
N VAL A 64 -7.72 8.81 -3.21
CA VAL A 64 -6.89 7.66 -2.89
C VAL A 64 -7.22 6.53 -3.85
N THR A 65 -6.22 6.07 -4.59
CA THR A 65 -6.35 4.97 -5.54
C THR A 65 -5.52 3.79 -5.05
N ALA A 66 -6.14 2.62 -4.99
CA ALA A 66 -5.48 1.36 -4.71
C ALA A 66 -5.48 0.52 -5.98
N GLN A 67 -4.31 0.07 -6.42
CA GLN A 67 -4.15 -0.77 -7.60
C GLN A 67 -3.57 -2.12 -7.22
N TRP A 68 -4.33 -3.18 -7.45
CA TRP A 68 -3.86 -4.56 -7.30
C TRP A 68 -3.00 -4.94 -8.51
N LEU A 69 -1.80 -5.46 -8.25
CA LEU A 69 -0.82 -5.84 -9.27
C LEU A 69 -0.38 -7.31 -9.15
N GLY A 70 -0.83 -8.00 -8.11
CA GLY A 70 -0.51 -9.40 -7.90
C GLY A 70 -1.29 -10.31 -8.85
N GLU A 71 -0.62 -10.92 -9.81
CA GLU A 71 -1.12 -12.14 -10.43
C GLU A 71 -0.84 -13.29 -9.45
N THR A 72 -1.69 -13.52 -8.46
CA THR A 72 -1.39 -14.57 -7.48
C THR A 72 -2.59 -15.40 -7.08
N ASP A 73 -2.41 -16.71 -7.25
CA ASP A 73 -3.11 -17.85 -6.65
C ASP A 73 -2.83 -17.95 -5.12
N ARG A 74 -2.75 -16.81 -4.43
CA ARG A 74 -2.29 -16.67 -3.03
C ARG A 74 -3.40 -16.15 -2.11
N ARG A 75 -3.14 -16.23 -0.80
CA ARG A 75 -4.04 -15.76 0.27
C ARG A 75 -4.30 -14.24 0.28
N LEU A 76 -3.52 -13.45 -0.46
CA LEU A 76 -3.73 -12.01 -0.60
C LEU A 76 -4.51 -11.71 -1.87
N ASN A 77 -5.52 -10.86 -1.76
CA ASN A 77 -6.36 -10.45 -2.86
C ASN A 77 -6.58 -8.92 -2.87
N GLU A 78 -7.35 -8.45 -3.85
CA GLU A 78 -7.71 -7.04 -3.97
C GLU A 78 -8.45 -6.48 -2.75
N ALA A 79 -9.27 -7.29 -2.07
CA ALA A 79 -9.97 -6.86 -0.86
C ALA A 79 -9.00 -6.57 0.29
N ASP A 80 -7.94 -7.37 0.45
CA ASP A 80 -6.89 -7.10 1.43
C ASP A 80 -6.19 -5.76 1.16
N LEU A 81 -5.95 -5.44 -0.11
CA LEU A 81 -5.37 -4.16 -0.49
C LEU A 81 -6.29 -2.98 -0.11
N LEU A 82 -7.61 -3.11 -0.33
CA LEU A 82 -8.58 -2.10 0.06
C LEU A 82 -8.66 -1.92 1.59
N GLU A 83 -8.63 -3.03 2.35
CA GLU A 83 -8.62 -2.99 3.81
C GLU A 83 -7.37 -2.28 4.35
N ILE A 84 -6.18 -2.61 3.81
CA ILE A 84 -4.92 -1.94 4.16
C ILE A 84 -5.00 -0.44 3.83
N THR A 85 -5.54 -0.10 2.66
CA THR A 85 -5.68 1.30 2.21
C THR A 85 -6.58 2.09 3.17
N ALA A 86 -7.72 1.53 3.56
CA ALA A 86 -8.64 2.13 4.52
C ALA A 86 -8.00 2.32 5.91
N ALA A 87 -7.20 1.34 6.36
CA ALA A 87 -6.51 1.39 7.64
C ALA A 87 -5.37 2.42 7.69
N LEU A 88 -4.73 2.73 6.55
CA LEU A 88 -3.65 3.73 6.48
C LEU A 88 -4.12 5.19 6.66
N LYS A 89 -5.42 5.49 6.49
CA LYS A 89 -6.02 6.83 6.65
C LYS A 89 -5.22 7.94 5.94
N LEU A 90 -4.87 7.71 4.67
CA LEU A 90 -4.02 8.58 3.84
C LEU A 90 -4.70 9.88 3.41
#